data_AF-A0A522WND7-F1
#
_entry.id   AF-A0A522WND7-F1
#
_cell.length_a   1.000
_cell.length_b   1.000
_cell.length_c   1.000
_cell.angle_alpha   90.00
_cell.angle_beta   90.00
_cell.angle_gamma   90.00
#
_symmetry.space_group_name_H-M   'P 1'
#
loop_
_entity.id
_entity.type
_entity.pdbx_description
1 polymer ?
#
loop_
_entity_poly.entity_id
_entity_poly.type
_entity_poly.pdbx_seq_one_letter_code
_entity_poly.pdbx_strand_id
1 'polypeptide(L)'
;LTPPGPLSNCLAGAITAVTGQVPDLSTTGGTSDARFIKNHCPVVEFGLVGQSMHKSDEHVAVSDLEALTEIYRRVLAEVVG
;
A
#
# COMPACT_ATOMS: atom_id res chain seq x y z
N LEU A 1 -10.39 1.38 -12.25
CA LEU A 1 -10.03 0.29 -11.33
C LEU A 1 -8.98 -0.57 -12.00
N THR A 2 -7.99 -1.01 -11.23
CA THR A 2 -6.95 -1.96 -11.66
C THR A 2 -7.33 -3.34 -11.12
N PRO A 3 -7.51 -4.36 -11.97
CA PRO A 3 -7.72 -5.73 -11.48
C PRO A 3 -6.50 -6.24 -10.69
N PRO A 4 -6.68 -7.19 -9.75
CA PRO A 4 -5.56 -7.89 -9.13
C PRO A 4 -4.64 -8.54 -10.17
N GLY A 5 -3.34 -8.56 -9.90
CA GLY A 5 -2.32 -9.06 -10.80
C GLY A 5 -0.94 -9.12 -10.14
N PRO A 6 0.14 -9.19 -10.93
CA PRO A 6 1.50 -9.36 -10.41
C PRO A 6 1.89 -8.31 -9.35
N LEU A 7 1.54 -7.03 -9.57
CA LEU A 7 1.86 -5.95 -8.65
C LEU A 7 1.12 -6.09 -7.31
N SER A 8 -0.17 -6.43 -7.31
CA SER A 8 -0.92 -6.66 -6.06
C SER A 8 -0.46 -7.92 -5.33
N ASN A 9 -0.03 -8.95 -6.07
CA ASN A 9 0.48 -10.18 -5.48
C ASN A 9 1.84 -9.96 -4.80
N CYS A 10 2.75 -9.24 -5.46
CA CYS A 10 4.04 -8.83 -4.89
C CYS A 10 3.82 -8.01 -3.61
N LEU A 11 2.97 -6.98 -3.67
CA LEU A 11 2.66 -6.16 -2.50
C LEU A 11 2.04 -6.96 -1.36
N ALA A 12 1.09 -7.87 -1.66
CA ALA A 12 0.48 -8.73 -0.65
C ALA A 12 1.49 -9.68 0.00
N GLY A 13 2.43 -10.23 -0.78
CA GLY A 13 3.54 -11.03 -0.28
C GLY A 13 4.46 -10.23 0.65
N ALA A 14 4.82 -9.02 0.25
CA ALA A 14 5.65 -8.13 1.07
C ALA A 14 4.98 -7.74 2.39
N ILE A 15 3.69 -7.39 2.36
CA ILE A 15 2.90 -7.09 3.56
C ILE A 15 2.89 -8.32 4.48
N THR A 16 2.53 -9.49 3.96
CA THR A 16 2.45 -10.73 4.74
C THR A 16 3.80 -11.08 5.37
N ALA A 17 4.91 -10.88 4.66
CA ALA A 17 6.24 -11.18 5.16
C ALA A 17 6.70 -10.26 6.30
N VAL A 18 6.21 -9.02 6.35
CA VAL A 18 6.59 -8.03 7.37
C VAL A 18 5.65 -8.04 8.57
N THR A 19 4.35 -8.21 8.33
CA THR A 19 3.32 -8.07 9.38
C THR A 19 2.73 -9.40 9.84
N GLY A 20 2.94 -10.48 9.07
CA GLY A 20 2.27 -11.77 9.26
C GLY A 20 0.79 -11.78 8.85
N GLN A 21 0.28 -10.69 8.27
CA GLN A 21 -1.13 -10.53 7.91
C GLN A 21 -1.32 -10.49 6.41
N VAL A 22 -2.36 -11.17 5.92
CA VAL A 22 -2.76 -11.11 4.51
C VAL A 22 -3.65 -9.88 4.31
N PRO A 23 -3.31 -8.95 3.40
CA PRO A 23 -4.13 -7.77 3.18
C PRO A 23 -5.39 -8.09 2.37
N ASP A 24 -6.50 -7.44 2.73
CA ASP A 24 -7.71 -7.46 1.92
C ASP A 24 -7.57 -6.53 0.71
N LEU A 25 -7.94 -7.03 -0.47
CA LEU A 25 -8.03 -6.21 -1.68
C LEU A 25 -9.35 -5.43 -1.68
N SER A 26 -9.26 -4.11 -1.59
CA SER A 26 -10.42 -3.24 -1.47
C SER A 26 -10.42 -2.12 -2.52
N THR A 27 -11.63 -1.66 -2.86
CA THR A 27 -11.88 -0.42 -3.61
C THR A 27 -12.72 0.57 -2.81
N THR A 28 -12.84 0.37 -1.50
CA THR A 28 -13.58 1.25 -0.58
C THR A 28 -12.73 2.45 -0.18
N GLY A 29 -13.37 3.46 0.42
CA GLY A 29 -12.71 4.70 0.85
C GLY A 29 -12.91 5.86 -0.13
N GLY A 30 -11.94 6.76 -0.18
CA GLY A 30 -11.93 7.94 -1.05
C GLY A 30 -11.36 7.66 -2.45
N THR A 31 -10.85 8.70 -3.11
CA THR A 31 -10.16 8.60 -4.40
C THR A 31 -8.74 9.10 -4.30
N SER A 32 -7.83 8.52 -5.08
CA SER A 32 -6.48 9.03 -5.27
C SER A 32 -6.26 9.46 -6.73
N ASP A 33 -5.07 9.96 -7.05
CA ASP A 33 -4.64 10.26 -8.41
C ASP A 33 -4.37 9.00 -9.26
N ALA A 34 -4.46 7.79 -8.67
CA ALA A 34 -4.49 6.53 -9.39
C ALA A 34 -5.56 6.50 -10.49
N ARG A 35 -6.65 7.27 -10.34
CA ARG A 35 -7.70 7.42 -11.36
C ARG A 35 -7.17 7.88 -12.73
N PHE A 36 -6.07 8.64 -12.74
CA PHE A 36 -5.40 9.08 -13.96
C PHE A 36 -4.33 8.09 -14.43
N ILE A 37 -3.52 7.58 -13.48
CA ILE A 37 -2.35 6.75 -13.78
C ILE A 37 -2.73 5.34 -14.29
N LYS A 38 -3.84 4.78 -13.81
CA LYS A 38 -4.27 3.40 -14.13
C LYS A 38 -4.45 3.10 -15.62
N ASN A 39 -4.58 4.12 -16.46
CA ASN A 39 -4.68 3.96 -17.91
C ASN A 39 -3.33 3.67 -18.59
N HIS A 40 -2.23 3.88 -17.86
CA HIS A 40 -0.87 3.75 -18.39
C HIS A 40 -0.14 2.52 -17.83
N CYS A 41 -0.45 2.12 -16.59
CA CYS A 41 0.17 0.97 -15.95
C CYS A 41 -0.74 0.39 -14.84
N PRO A 42 -0.45 -0.82 -14.34
CA PRO A 42 -1.08 -1.34 -13.14
C PRO A 42 -0.79 -0.42 -11.94
N VAL A 43 -1.83 -0.11 -11.16
CA VAL A 43 -1.73 0.71 -9.95
C VAL A 43 -2.36 -0.03 -8.76
N VAL A 44 -1.66 -0.02 -7.64
CA VAL A 44 -2.12 -0.46 -6.32
C VAL A 44 -1.91 0.66 -5.32
N GLU A 45 -2.73 0.70 -4.28
CA GLU A 45 -2.61 1.67 -3.19
C GLU A 45 -2.35 0.93 -1.87
N PHE A 46 -1.40 1.42 -1.10
CA PHE A 46 -1.05 0.94 0.22
C PHE A 46 -0.38 2.05 1.03
N GLY A 47 -0.65 2.10 2.32
CA GLY A 47 -0.12 3.16 3.18
C GLY A 47 -0.56 2.99 4.63
N LEU A 48 -0.31 4.03 5.42
CA LEU A 48 -0.65 4.08 6.84
C LEU A 48 -2.16 4.11 7.06
N VAL A 49 -2.55 3.76 8.28
CA VAL A 49 -3.93 3.86 8.74
C VAL A 49 -4.33 5.33 8.89
N GLY A 50 -5.23 5.81 8.04
CA GLY A 50 -5.70 7.20 8.02
C GLY A 50 -6.70 7.59 9.11
N GLN A 51 -6.67 6.98 10.31
CA GLN A 51 -7.65 7.24 11.38
C GLN A 51 -7.68 8.70 11.85
N SER A 52 -6.52 9.36 11.83
CA SER A 52 -6.31 10.77 12.23
C SER A 52 -6.16 11.72 11.04
N MET A 53 -6.18 11.21 9.79
CA MET A 53 -5.99 12.02 8.58
C MET A 53 -7.03 13.14 8.50
N HIS A 54 -6.58 14.37 8.22
CA HIS A 54 -7.42 15.57 8.14
C HIS A 54 -8.10 15.97 9.46
N LYS A 55 -7.56 15.55 10.62
CA LYS A 55 -8.02 15.99 11.94
C LYS A 55 -6.92 16.79 12.64
N SER A 56 -7.30 17.54 13.67
CA SER A 56 -6.33 18.12 14.61
C SER A 56 -5.48 17.01 15.24
N ASP A 57 -4.22 17.29 15.51
CA ASP A 57 -3.26 16.34 16.11
C ASP A 57 -3.11 15.04 15.28
N GLU A 58 -3.03 15.18 13.95
CA GLU A 58 -2.71 14.07 13.04
C GLU A 58 -1.39 13.41 13.44
N HIS A 59 -1.43 12.09 13.59
CA HIS A 59 -0.30 11.29 14.09
C HIS A 59 -0.36 9.86 13.59
N VAL A 60 0.78 9.18 13.70
CA VAL A 60 0.97 7.77 13.40
C VAL A 60 1.94 7.15 14.42
N ALA A 61 1.83 5.85 14.67
CA ALA A 61 2.86 5.11 15.40
C ALA A 61 4.15 5.02 14.58
N VAL A 62 5.30 5.27 15.23
CA VAL A 62 6.61 5.17 14.57
C VAL A 62 6.87 3.74 14.06
N SER A 63 6.41 2.72 14.79
CA SER A 63 6.50 1.33 14.36
C SER A 63 5.78 1.05 13.04
N ASP A 64 4.67 1.74 12.77
CA ASP A 64 3.92 1.56 11.52
C ASP A 64 4.69 2.20 10.34
N LEU A 65 5.39 3.31 10.58
CA LEU A 65 6.29 3.93 9.59
C LEU A 65 7.49 3.03 9.27
N GLU A 66 8.06 2.38 10.29
CA GLU A 66 9.16 1.42 10.11
C GLU A 66 8.70 0.21 9.30
N ALA A 67 7.54 -0.37 9.62
CA ALA A 67 6.95 -1.47 8.87
C ALA A 67 6.61 -1.07 7.42
N LEU A 68 6.03 0.11 7.21
CA LEU A 68 5.74 0.66 5.88
C LEU A 68 7.01 0.76 5.03
N THR A 69 8.10 1.27 5.62
CA THR A 69 9.40 1.41 4.97
C THR A 69 9.95 0.06 4.53
N GLU A 70 9.90 -0.94 5.41
CA GLU A 70 10.37 -2.29 5.13
C GLU A 70 9.55 -2.97 4.02
N ILE A 71 8.23 -2.75 3.98
CA ILE A 71 7.35 -3.27 2.92
C ILE A 71 7.71 -2.65 1.57
N TYR A 72 7.85 -1.31 1.50
CA TYR A 72 8.27 -0.66 0.26
C TYR A 72 9.64 -1.15 -0.22
N ARG A 73 10.60 -1.32 0.69
CA ARG A 73 11.93 -1.83 0.36
C ARG A 73 11.86 -3.23 -0.26
N ARG A 74 11.02 -4.12 0.26
CA ARG A 74 10.80 -5.47 -0.28
C ARG A 74 10.18 -5.45 -1.67
N VAL A 75 9.14 -4.64 -1.87
CA VAL A 75 8.48 -4.48 -3.18
C VAL A 75 9.47 -3.96 -4.22
N LEU A 76 10.25 -2.94 -3.88
CA LEU A 76 11.27 -2.41 -4.80
C LEU A 76 12.34 -3.45 -5.14
N ALA A 77 12.79 -4.23 -4.16
CA ALA A 77 13.76 -5.30 -4.39
C ALA A 77 13.22 -6.41 -5.32
N GLU A 78 11.92 -6.72 -5.26
CA GLU A 78 11.30 -7.74 -6.12
C GLU A 78 10.96 -7.23 -7.53
N VAL A 79 10.59 -5.95 -7.66
CA VAL A 79 10.13 -5.38 -8.94
C VAL A 79 11.28 -4.80 -9.78
N VAL A 80 12.36 -4.34 -9.13
CA VAL A 80 13.49 -3.67 -9.79
C VAL A 80 14.78 -4.51 -9.76
N GLY A 81 14.94 -5.38 -8.77
CA GLY A 81 16.10 -6.27 -8.63
C GLY A 81 16.05 -7.44 -9.59
#